data_AF-A0A0L0V164-F1
#
_entry.id   AF-A0A0L0V164-F1
#
_cell.length_a   1.000
_cell.length_b   1.000
_cell.length_c   1.000
_cell.angle_alpha   90.00
_cell.angle_beta   90.00
_cell.angle_gamma   90.00
#
_symmetry.space_group_name_H-M   'P 1'
#
loop_
_entity.id
_entity.type
_entity.pdbx_description
1 polymer ?
#
loop_
_entity_poly.entity_id
_entity_poly.type
_entity_poly.pdbx_seq_one_letter_code
_entity_poly.pdbx_strand_id
1 'polypeptide(L)'
;METVKMCVQQICQTPKGKNVGYHKLRHLLQRKFGFNIHFTTTAAINRELDPEGVERRSKQVLKRRMFNVPGLDYIWSVDRHDKLEKFGITLYGFIDAYSRKVLGVFVHTTNNNPRHIGYYYLQLVK
;
A
#
# COMPACT_ATOMS: atom_id res chain seq x y z
N MET A 1 -28.69 9.99 10.55
CA MET A 1 -27.39 10.19 9.85
C MET A 1 -26.38 10.90 10.74
N GLU A 2 -26.79 11.86 11.58
CA GLU A 2 -25.97 12.52 12.61
C GLU A 2 -25.01 11.59 13.36
N THR A 3 -25.50 10.49 13.91
CA THR A 3 -24.70 9.55 14.73
C THR A 3 -23.51 8.96 13.96
N VAL A 4 -23.70 8.64 12.68
CA VAL A 4 -22.63 8.09 11.84
C VAL A 4 -21.60 9.16 11.51
N LYS A 5 -22.04 10.41 11.27
CA LYS A 5 -21.12 11.54 11.05
C LYS A 5 -20.25 11.80 12.28
N MET A 6 -20.82 11.75 13.48
CA MET A 6 -20.07 11.87 14.74
C MET A 6 -19.01 10.77 14.88
N CYS A 7 -19.37 9.52 14.57
CA CYS A 7 -18.40 8.40 14.58
C CYS A 7 -17.29 8.59 13.53
N VAL A 8 -17.61 9.12 12.35
CA VAL A 8 -16.59 9.44 11.33
C VAL A 8 -15.64 10.53 11.83
N GLN A 9 -16.16 11.61 12.42
CA GLN A 9 -15.32 12.66 13.01
C GLN A 9 -14.38 12.10 14.09
N GLN A 10 -14.88 11.22 14.96
CA GLN A 10 -14.07 10.53 15.95
C GLN A 10 -12.99 9.64 15.30
N ILE A 11 -13.29 8.98 14.18
CA ILE A 11 -12.29 8.22 13.41
C ILE A 11 -11.22 9.15 12.85
N CYS A 12 -11.61 10.27 12.24
CA CYS A 12 -10.71 11.24 11.62
C CYS A 12 -9.69 11.83 12.61
N GLN A 13 -10.07 11.97 13.87
CA GLN A 13 -9.17 12.42 14.96
C GLN A 13 -8.12 11.36 15.33
N THR A 14 -8.34 10.09 15.01
CA THR A 14 -7.35 9.03 15.31
C THR A 14 -6.23 8.98 14.27
N PRO A 15 -4.99 8.59 14.64
CA PRO A 15 -3.89 8.46 13.69
C PRO A 15 -4.20 7.54 12.50
N LYS A 16 -4.98 6.47 12.75
CA LYS A 16 -5.38 5.50 11.71
C LYS A 16 -6.46 6.02 10.76
N GLY A 17 -7.22 7.02 11.18
CA GLY A 17 -8.32 7.63 10.42
C GLY A 17 -7.97 8.96 9.75
N LYS A 18 -6.77 9.50 9.97
CA LYS A 18 -6.30 10.70 9.28
C LYS A 18 -6.11 10.45 7.78
N ASN A 19 -6.64 11.33 6.93
CA ASN A 19 -6.53 11.28 5.45
C ASN A 19 -7.00 9.96 4.81
N VAL A 20 -7.95 9.23 5.42
CA VAL A 20 -8.44 7.96 4.86
C VAL A 20 -9.43 8.17 3.73
N GLY A 21 -9.43 7.27 2.74
CA GLY A 21 -10.50 7.20 1.75
C GLY A 21 -11.74 6.47 2.28
N TYR A 22 -12.88 6.66 1.60
CA TYR A 22 -14.17 6.12 2.03
C TYR A 22 -14.21 4.59 2.18
N HIS A 23 -13.45 3.82 1.39
CA HIS A 23 -13.33 2.36 1.56
C HIS A 23 -12.74 1.99 2.92
N LYS A 24 -11.62 2.62 3.27
CA LYS A 24 -10.96 2.39 4.56
C LYS A 24 -11.82 2.94 5.70
N LEU A 25 -12.50 4.06 5.49
CA LEU A 25 -13.43 4.63 6.46
C LEU A 25 -14.58 3.67 6.79
N ARG A 26 -15.22 3.06 5.79
CA ARG A 26 -16.26 2.04 5.98
C ARG A 26 -15.77 0.87 6.82
N HIS A 27 -14.58 0.35 6.50
CA HIS A 27 -13.97 -0.73 7.26
C HIS A 27 -13.69 -0.32 8.72
N LEU A 28 -13.24 0.91 8.97
CA LEU A 28 -13.03 1.43 10.31
C LEU A 28 -14.34 1.62 11.09
N LEU A 29 -15.39 2.11 10.44
CA LEU A 29 -16.73 2.24 11.03
C LEU A 29 -17.28 0.87 11.43
N GLN A 30 -17.17 -0.13 10.55
CA GLN A 30 -17.60 -1.48 10.85
C GLN A 30 -16.80 -2.09 12.01
N ARG A 31 -15.47 -1.96 12.01
CA ARG A 31 -14.62 -2.54 13.06
C ARG A 31 -14.75 -1.87 14.42
N LYS A 32 -14.93 -0.55 14.48
CA LYS A 32 -14.98 0.19 15.75
C LYS A 32 -16.39 0.33 16.32
N PHE A 33 -17.38 0.49 15.46
CA PHE A 33 -18.75 0.86 15.87
C PHE A 33 -19.81 -0.12 15.36
N GLY A 34 -19.43 -1.15 14.58
CA GLY A 34 -20.37 -2.14 14.05
C GLY A 34 -21.24 -1.66 12.90
N PHE A 35 -21.09 -0.42 12.42
CA PHE A 35 -21.93 0.12 11.35
C PHE A 35 -21.58 -0.49 10.00
N ASN A 36 -22.56 -1.14 9.36
CA ASN A 36 -22.47 -1.58 7.96
C ASN A 36 -23.28 -0.65 7.07
N ILE A 37 -22.63 0.40 6.58
CA ILE A 37 -23.22 1.39 5.67
C ILE A 37 -22.82 1.12 4.22
N HIS A 38 -23.68 1.56 3.30
CA HIS A 38 -23.41 1.48 1.87
C HIS A 38 -22.24 2.39 1.47
N PHE A 39 -21.54 2.03 0.39
CA PHE A 39 -20.34 2.75 -0.06
C PHE A 39 -20.67 4.18 -0.50
N THR A 40 -21.82 4.39 -1.15
CA THR A 40 -22.27 5.72 -1.60
C THR A 40 -22.50 6.66 -0.42
N THR A 41 -23.14 6.17 0.65
CA THR A 41 -23.36 6.92 1.89
C THR A 41 -22.04 7.27 2.55
N THR A 42 -21.11 6.32 2.63
CA THR A 42 -19.77 6.56 3.20
C THR A 42 -19.00 7.60 2.37
N ALA A 43 -19.09 7.52 1.05
CA ALA A 43 -18.43 8.46 0.14
C ALA A 43 -19.02 9.88 0.25
N ALA A 44 -20.33 10.00 0.39
CA ALA A 44 -21.01 11.28 0.59
C ALA A 44 -20.55 11.92 1.91
N ILE A 45 -20.59 11.18 3.02
CA ILE A 45 -20.12 11.66 4.34
C ILE A 45 -18.63 12.04 4.28
N ASN A 46 -17.80 11.23 3.62
CA ASN A 46 -16.38 11.51 3.49
C ASN A 46 -16.09 12.76 2.64
N ARG A 47 -16.91 13.05 1.63
CA ARG A 47 -16.80 14.27 0.82
C ARG A 47 -17.29 15.50 1.57
N GLU A 48 -18.31 15.35 2.40
CA GLU A 48 -18.81 16.42 3.26
C GLU A 48 -17.79 16.82 4.33
N LEU A 49 -17.14 15.84 4.97
CA LEU A 49 -16.21 16.07 6.07
C LEU A 49 -14.76 16.36 5.65
N ASP A 50 -14.32 15.88 4.49
CA ASP A 50 -12.96 16.07 3.95
C ASP A 50 -13.00 16.31 2.42
N PRO A 51 -13.61 17.42 1.95
CA PRO A 51 -13.72 17.72 0.53
C PRO A 51 -12.34 17.87 -0.13
N GLU A 52 -11.41 18.56 0.53
CA GLU A 52 -10.04 18.76 0.04
C GLU A 52 -9.27 17.44 -0.09
N GLY A 53 -9.36 16.55 0.90
CA GLY A 53 -8.69 15.26 0.84
C GLY A 53 -9.32 14.33 -0.21
N VAL A 54 -10.63 14.46 -0.47
CA VAL A 54 -11.30 13.79 -1.61
C VAL A 54 -10.78 14.32 -2.94
N GLU A 55 -10.72 15.65 -3.12
CA GLU A 55 -10.21 16.27 -4.34
C GLU A 55 -8.73 15.91 -4.59
N ARG A 56 -7.91 15.93 -3.54
CA ARG A 56 -6.50 15.55 -3.62
C ARG A 56 -6.33 14.10 -4.06
N ARG A 57 -7.19 13.18 -3.61
CA ARG A 57 -7.19 11.77 -4.02
C ARG A 57 -7.74 11.56 -5.43
N SER A 58 -8.73 12.35 -5.85
CA SER A 58 -9.30 12.23 -7.21
C SER A 58 -8.34 12.67 -8.31
N LYS A 59 -7.35 13.52 -7.99
CA LYS A 59 -6.26 13.90 -8.92
C LYS A 59 -5.36 12.71 -9.31
N GLN A 60 -5.45 11.57 -8.63
CA GLN A 60 -4.65 10.36 -8.89
C GLN A 60 -3.12 10.59 -8.93
N VAL A 61 -2.64 11.64 -8.26
CA VAL A 61 -1.21 11.94 -8.20
C VAL A 61 -0.55 11.03 -7.17
N LEU A 62 0.33 10.14 -7.65
CA LEU A 62 1.16 9.32 -6.79
C LEU A 62 2.23 10.20 -6.11
N LYS A 63 2.05 10.50 -4.83
CA LYS A 63 3.12 11.09 -4.02
C LYS A 63 4.21 10.05 -3.79
N ARG A 64 5.30 10.14 -4.57
CA ARG A 64 6.49 9.31 -4.37
C ARG A 64 7.19 9.77 -3.09
N ARG A 65 7.50 8.81 -2.21
CA ARG A 65 8.38 9.08 -1.07
C ARG A 65 9.80 9.25 -1.59
N MET A 66 10.54 10.24 -1.07
CA MET A 66 11.99 10.25 -1.25
C MET A 66 12.59 9.15 -0.38
N PHE A 67 13.22 8.18 -1.02
CA PHE A 67 13.87 7.06 -0.35
C PHE A 67 15.36 7.38 -0.24
N ASN A 68 15.74 8.10 0.82
CA ASN A 68 17.12 8.49 1.06
C ASN A 68 17.86 7.31 1.69
N VAL A 69 18.89 6.82 0.99
CA VAL A 69 19.74 5.71 1.43
C VAL A 69 21.16 6.28 1.62
N PRO A 70 21.89 5.93 2.70
CA PRO A 70 23.22 6.50 2.98
C PRO A 70 24.29 6.18 1.93
N GLY A 71 24.15 5.09 1.17
CA GLY A 71 25.14 4.68 0.18
C GLY A 71 24.80 3.36 -0.51
N LEU A 72 25.71 2.91 -1.38
CA LEU A 72 25.63 1.64 -2.09
C LEU A 72 25.54 0.46 -1.11
N ASP A 73 24.78 -0.57 -1.49
CA ASP A 73 24.64 -1.83 -0.75
C ASP A 73 24.11 -1.71 0.69
N TYR A 74 23.63 -0.52 1.07
CA TYR A 74 23.07 -0.28 2.41
C TYR A 74 21.67 -0.89 2.53
N ILE A 75 20.82 -0.74 1.51
CA ILE A 75 19.48 -1.33 1.42
C ILE A 75 19.27 -1.88 0.01
N TRP A 76 18.85 -3.13 -0.09
CA TRP A 76 18.36 -3.71 -1.34
C TRP A 76 16.84 -3.76 -1.33
N SER A 77 16.25 -3.20 -2.38
CA SER A 77 14.81 -3.27 -2.63
C SER A 77 14.50 -4.52 -3.43
N VAL A 78 13.56 -5.34 -2.93
CA VAL A 78 13.10 -6.55 -3.61
C VAL A 78 11.63 -6.39 -3.94
N ASP A 79 11.28 -6.63 -5.20
CA ASP A 79 9.88 -6.62 -5.64
C ASP A 79 9.55 -7.86 -6.45
N ARG A 80 8.31 -8.33 -6.32
CA ARG A 80 7.82 -9.50 -7.04
C ARG A 80 6.92 -9.07 -8.19
N HIS A 81 7.09 -9.70 -9.35
CA HIS A 81 6.28 -9.43 -10.53
C HIS A 81 5.41 -10.62 -10.91
N ASP A 82 4.09 -10.42 -10.80
CA ASP A 82 3.09 -11.49 -10.90
C ASP A 82 2.28 -11.48 -12.20
N LYS A 83 2.57 -10.55 -13.12
CA LYS A 83 1.80 -10.47 -14.39
C LYS A 83 1.86 -11.77 -15.21
N LEU A 84 2.93 -12.54 -15.04
CA LEU A 84 3.14 -13.81 -15.74
C LEU A 84 2.78 -15.03 -14.87
N GLU A 85 2.22 -14.83 -13.68
CA GLU A 85 1.86 -15.91 -12.77
C GLU A 85 0.84 -16.87 -13.41
N LYS A 86 -0.07 -16.34 -14.24
CA LYS A 86 -1.01 -17.15 -15.04
C LYS A 86 -0.34 -18.15 -15.99
N PHE A 87 0.94 -17.95 -16.29
CA PHE A 87 1.77 -18.86 -17.09
C PHE A 87 2.76 -19.66 -16.24
N GLY A 88 2.62 -19.63 -14.91
CA GLY A 88 3.56 -20.28 -13.99
C GLY A 88 4.92 -19.58 -13.91
N ILE A 89 4.99 -18.28 -14.21
CA ILE A 89 6.24 -17.51 -14.18
C ILE A 89 6.08 -16.34 -13.19
N THR A 90 6.86 -16.38 -12.13
CA THR A 90 6.96 -15.30 -11.12
C THR A 90 8.36 -14.73 -11.16
N LEU A 91 8.50 -13.41 -11.28
CA LEU A 91 9.81 -12.75 -11.25
C LEU A 91 10.09 -12.14 -9.89
N TYR A 92 11.35 -12.16 -9.48
CA TYR A 92 11.87 -11.47 -8.30
C TYR A 92 12.98 -10.53 -8.75
N GLY A 93 12.75 -9.21 -8.64
CA GLY A 93 13.72 -8.19 -9.00
C GLY A 93 14.41 -7.63 -7.76
N PHE A 94 15.73 -7.68 -7.75
CA PHE A 94 16.58 -7.08 -6.71
C PHE A 94 17.24 -5.82 -7.26
N ILE A 95 17.09 -4.70 -6.55
CA ILE A 95 17.63 -3.40 -6.95
C ILE A 95 18.33 -2.77 -5.76
N ASP A 96 19.54 -2.27 -5.95
CA ASP A 96 20.21 -1.44 -4.95
C ASP A 96 19.45 -0.12 -4.78
N ALA A 97 19.04 0.19 -3.56
CA ALA A 97 18.12 1.30 -3.33
C ALA A 97 18.79 2.68 -3.48
N TYR A 98 20.12 2.76 -3.34
CA TYR A 98 20.90 3.98 -3.55
C TYR A 98 21.13 4.27 -5.04
N SER A 99 21.82 3.37 -5.74
CA SER A 99 22.20 3.54 -7.15
C SER A 99 21.08 3.23 -8.14
N ARG A 100 20.02 2.55 -7.70
CA ARG A 100 18.95 1.99 -8.56
C ARG A 100 19.46 0.94 -9.55
N LYS A 101 20.67 0.40 -9.35
CA LYS A 101 21.22 -0.68 -10.17
C LYS A 101 20.45 -1.98 -9.92
N VAL A 102 20.10 -2.68 -11.00
CA VAL A 102 19.55 -4.04 -10.93
C VAL A 102 20.67 -4.99 -10.50
N LEU A 103 20.50 -5.62 -9.35
CA LEU A 103 21.44 -6.58 -8.78
C LEU A 103 21.20 -7.97 -9.35
N GLY A 104 19.93 -8.33 -9.57
CA GLY A 104 19.56 -9.58 -10.20
C GLY A 104 18.06 -9.69 -10.45
N VAL A 105 17.70 -10.55 -11.40
CA VAL A 105 16.32 -10.95 -11.66
C VAL A 105 16.27 -12.47 -11.62
N PHE A 106 15.41 -13.00 -10.76
CA PHE A 106 15.20 -14.43 -10.60
C PHE A 106 13.81 -14.83 -11.02
N VAL A 107 13.67 -16.07 -11.47
CA VAL A 107 12.40 -16.64 -11.95
C VAL A 107 12.06 -17.84 -11.08
N HIS A 108 10.79 -17.95 -10.69
CA HIS A 108 10.26 -19.14 -10.04
C HIS A 108 8.85 -19.47 -10.55
N THR A 109 8.46 -20.72 -10.40
CA THR A 109 7.11 -21.22 -10.70
C THR A 109 6.03 -20.79 -9.70
N THR A 110 6.43 -20.41 -8.49
CA THR A 110 5.51 -20.09 -7.41
C THR A 110 6.03 -18.91 -6.61
N ASN A 111 5.05 -18.29 -5.99
CA ASN A 111 5.08 -16.94 -5.52
C ASN A 111 4.87 -16.95 -3.98
N ASN A 112 4.26 -18.00 -3.44
CA ASN A 112 3.79 -18.10 -2.05
C ASN A 112 4.87 -18.48 -1.03
N ASN A 113 6.13 -18.64 -1.45
CA ASN A 113 7.20 -19.06 -0.55
C ASN A 113 8.23 -17.93 -0.33
N PRO A 114 8.26 -17.30 0.86
CA PRO A 114 9.21 -16.23 1.15
C PRO A 114 10.66 -16.73 1.21
N ARG A 115 10.90 -18.05 1.35
CA ARG A 115 12.26 -18.62 1.36
C ARG A 115 13.03 -18.37 0.06
N HIS A 116 12.33 -18.21 -1.07
CA HIS A 116 12.96 -17.93 -2.35
C HIS A 116 13.70 -16.58 -2.32
N ILE A 117 13.12 -15.56 -1.67
CA ILE A 117 13.75 -14.25 -1.54
C ILE A 117 15.07 -14.36 -0.78
N GLY A 118 15.08 -15.10 0.35
CA GLY A 118 16.29 -15.32 1.13
C GLY A 118 17.36 -16.10 0.36
N TYR A 119 16.98 -17.13 -0.38
CA TYR A 119 17.89 -17.89 -1.23
C TYR A 119 18.52 -17.00 -2.32
N TYR A 120 17.72 -16.22 -3.05
CA TYR A 120 18.21 -15.30 -4.07
C TYR A 120 19.09 -14.19 -3.51
N TYR A 121 18.77 -13.69 -2.32
CA TYR A 121 19.63 -12.76 -1.60
C TYR A 121 21.02 -13.37 -1.34
N LEU A 122 21.08 -14.60 -0.81
CA LEU A 122 22.35 -15.29 -0.56
C LEU A 122 23.14 -15.58 -1.85
N GLN A 123 22.47 -15.76 -2.98
CA GLN A 123 23.14 -15.90 -4.29
C GLN A 123 23.74 -14.58 -4.81
N LEU A 124 23.17 -13.44 -4.42
CA LEU A 124 23.62 -12.11 -4.85
C LEU A 124 24.74 -11.56 -3.97
N VAL A 125 24.69 -11.82 -2.66
CA VAL A 125 25.75 -11.44 -1.73
C VAL A 125 26.99 -12.28 -2.03
N LYS A 126 28.13 -11.61 -2.20
CA LYS A 126 29.43 -12.24 -2.39
C LYS A 126 30.33 -11.97 -1.20
#